data_AF-A0A3N5N6H9-F1
#
_entry.id   AF-A0A3N5N6H9-F1
#
_cell.length_a   1.000
_cell.length_b   1.000
_cell.length_c   1.000
_cell.angle_alpha   90.00
_cell.angle_beta   90.00
_cell.angle_gamma   90.00
#
_symmetry.space_group_name_H-M   'P 1'
#
loop_
_entity.id
_entity.type
_entity.pdbx_description
1 polymer ?
#
loop_
_entity_poly.entity_id
_entity_poly.type
_entity_poly.pdbx_seq_one_letter_code
_entity_poly.pdbx_strand_id
1 'polypeptide(L)' 'MIEKIKQFFREVKVEMHKVVYPSREELVGSTWVVIITVMVISLFLGVVDLGLTKLVGIAIR' A
#
# COMPACT_ATOMS: atom_id res chain seq x y z
N MET A 1 -34.17 -16.86 11.70
CA MET A 1 -32.71 -16.62 11.54
C MET A 1 -32.39 -15.91 10.22
N ILE A 2 -32.89 -16.37 9.08
CA ILE A 2 -32.65 -15.75 7.75
C ILE A 2 -33.10 -14.27 7.71
N GLU A 3 -34.26 -13.94 8.28
CA GLU A 3 -34.73 -12.55 8.36
C GLU A 3 -33.80 -11.62 9.17
N LYS A 4 -33.22 -12.11 10.27
CA LYS A 4 -32.24 -11.33 11.06
C LYS A 4 -30.96 -11.04 10.26
N ILE A 5 -30.52 -12.00 9.44
CA ILE A 5 -29.34 -11.83 8.57
C ILE A 5 -29.64 -10.80 7.48
N LYS A 6 -30.80 -10.89 6.81
CA LYS A 6 -31.22 -9.88 5.82
C LYS A 6 -31.28 -8.47 6.43
N GLN A 7 -31.81 -8.35 7.64
CA GLN A 7 -31.88 -7.08 8.35
C GLN A 7 -30.48 -6.54 8.68
N PHE A 8 -29.57 -7.39 9.17
CA PHE A 8 -28.18 -7.02 9.43
C PHE A 8 -27.46 -6.47 8.19
N PHE A 9 -27.57 -7.16 7.03
CA PHE A 9 -26.99 -6.66 5.78
C PHE A 9 -27.58 -5.32 5.33
N ARG A 10 -28.88 -5.09 5.59
CA ARG A 10 -29.54 -3.82 5.30
C ARG A 10 -28.97 -2.70 6.18
N GLU A 11 -28.81 -2.96 7.47
CA GLU A 11 -28.23 -2.03 8.44
C GLU A 11 -26.76 -1.71 8.10
N VAL A 12 -25.94 -2.73 7.79
CA VAL A 12 -24.54 -2.55 7.36
C VAL A 12 -24.46 -1.68 6.11
N LYS A 13 -25.30 -1.91 5.09
CA LYS A 13 -25.31 -1.08 3.87
C LYS A 13 -25.64 0.38 4.18
N VAL A 14 -26.57 0.63 5.10
CA VAL A 14 -26.93 1.98 5.53
C VAL A 14 -25.77 2.66 6.26
N GLU A 15 -25.08 1.96 7.16
CA GLU A 15 -23.90 2.50 7.86
C GLU A 15 -22.72 2.74 6.90
N MET A 16 -22.49 1.85 5.93
CA MET A 16 -21.46 2.04 4.91
C MET A 16 -21.68 3.30 4.06
N HIS A 17 -22.92 3.72 3.85
CA HIS A 17 -23.21 4.98 3.14
C HIS A 17 -22.94 6.23 3.99
N LYS A 18 -22.81 6.11 5.32
CA LYS A 18 -22.40 7.22 6.19
C LYS A 18 -20.88 7.40 6.25
N VAL A 19 -20.12 6.44 5.72
CA VAL A 19 -18.66 6.51 5.67
C VAL A 19 -18.25 7.57 4.65
N VAL A 20 -17.46 8.54 5.11
CA VAL A 20 -16.83 9.53 4.24
C VAL A 20 -15.63 8.86 3.58
N TYR A 21 -15.77 8.53 2.30
CA TYR A 21 -14.66 8.04 1.49
C TYR A 21 -13.80 9.22 0.99
N PRO A 22 -12.48 9.02 0.84
CA PRO A 22 -11.61 10.04 0.28
C PRO A 22 -12.03 10.40 -1.15
N SER A 23 -11.76 11.64 -1.54
CA SER A 23 -12.01 12.09 -2.90
C SER A 23 -11.11 11.35 -3.90
N ARG A 24 -11.50 11.32 -5.18
CA ARG A 24 -10.67 10.70 -6.24
C ARG A 24 -9.27 11.34 -6.31
N GLU A 25 -9.18 12.63 -6.03
CA GLU A 25 -7.93 13.38 -6.04
C GLU A 25 -7.01 12.96 -4.87
N GLU A 26 -7.56 12.78 -3.67
CA GLU A 26 -6.82 12.29 -2.49
C GLU A 26 -6.32 10.85 -2.68
N LEU A 27 -7.14 9.99 -3.30
CA LEU A 27 -6.77 8.62 -3.65
C LEU A 27 -5.61 8.58 -4.64
N VAL A 28 -5.66 9.40 -5.69
CA VAL A 28 -4.59 9.48 -6.68
C VAL A 28 -3.33 10.09 -6.07
N GLY A 29 -3.48 11.17 -5.29
CA GLY A 29 -2.35 11.83 -4.61
C GLY A 29 -1.61 10.89 -3.65
N SER A 30 -2.34 10.18 -2.78
CA SER A 30 -1.74 9.21 -1.86
C SER A 30 -1.06 8.04 -2.58
N THR A 31 -1.67 7.53 -3.66
CA THR A 31 -1.06 6.47 -4.49
C THR A 31 0.25 6.95 -5.13
N TRP A 32 0.29 8.20 -5.60
CA TRP A 32 1.47 8.77 -6.23
C TRP A 32 2.64 8.94 -5.27
N VAL A 33 2.36 9.39 -4.04
CA VAL A 33 3.36 9.46 -2.97
C VAL A 33 3.95 8.08 -2.68
N VAL A 34 3.12 7.04 -2.59
CA VAL A 34 3.58 5.67 -2.35
C VAL A 34 4.48 5.18 -3.49
N ILE A 35 4.09 5.39 -4.74
CA ILE A 35 4.87 4.96 -5.91
C ILE A 35 6.25 5.62 -5.93
N ILE A 36 6.31 6.94 -5.70
CA ILE A 36 7.58 7.67 -5.65
C ILE A 36 8.46 7.15 -4.52
N THR A 37 7.87 6.95 -3.34
CA THR A 37 8.60 6.47 -2.15
C THR A 37 9.20 5.08 -2.39
N VAL A 38 8.41 4.14 -2.95
CA VAL A 38 8.88 2.79 -3.28
C VAL A 38 9.97 2.83 -4.35
N MET A 39 9.84 3.70 -5.36
CA MET A 39 10.84 3.85 -6.42
C MET A 39 12.19 4.34 -5.85
N VAL A 40 12.17 5.33 -4.95
CA VAL A 40 13.39 5.85 -4.31
C VAL A 40 14.05 4.78 -3.43
N ILE A 41 13.27 4.11 -2.58
CA ILE A 41 13.81 3.09 -1.65
C ILE A 41 14.37 1.90 -2.43
N SER A 42 13.65 1.39 -3.43
CA SER A 42 14.11 0.25 -4.24
C SER A 42 15.38 0.56 -5.02
N LEU A 43 15.50 1.76 -5.58
CA LEU A 43 16.73 2.21 -6.25
C LEU A 43 17.90 2.29 -5.26
N PHE A 44 17.67 2.89 -4.08
CA PHE A 44 18.69 2.99 -3.04
C PHE A 44 19.19 1.61 -2.59
N LEU A 45 18.28 0.71 -2.24
CA LEU A 45 18.63 -0.65 -1.84
C LEU A 45 19.36 -1.39 -2.97
N GLY A 46 18.88 -1.27 -4.21
CA GLY A 46 19.54 -1.88 -5.36
C GLY A 46 20.99 -1.41 -5.55
N VAL A 47 21.26 -0.11 -5.36
CA VAL A 47 22.64 0.42 -5.41
C VAL A 47 23.49 -0.12 -4.26
N VAL A 48 22.94 -0.15 -3.05
CA VAL A 48 23.63 -0.67 -1.86
C VAL A 48 23.96 -2.16 -2.03
N ASP A 49 23.01 -2.98 -2.49
CA ASP A 49 23.19 -4.41 -2.69
C ASP A 49 24.26 -4.70 -3.75
N LEU A 50 24.27 -3.94 -4.85
CA LEU A 50 25.32 -4.04 -5.87
C LEU A 50 26.70 -3.63 -5.34
N GLY A 51 26.77 -2.59 -4.51
CA GLY A 51 28.00 -2.14 -3.86
C GLY A 51 28.54 -3.19 -2.90
N LEU A 52 27.68 -3.68 -2.00
CA LEU A 52 28.03 -4.71 -1.01
C LEU A 52 28.43 -6.02 -1.68
N THR A 53 27.72 -6.47 -2.72
CA THR A 53 28.07 -7.71 -3.45
C THR A 53 29.48 -7.64 -4.03
N LYS A 54 29.87 -6.48 -4.60
CA LYS A 54 31.23 -6.28 -5.11
C LYS A 54 32.27 -6.26 -4.00
N LEU A 55 32.00 -5.58 -2.89
CA LEU A 55 32.91 -5.51 -1.75
C LEU A 55 33.13 -6.87 -1.11
N VAL A 56 32.05 -7.62 -0.87
CA VAL A 56 32.11 -8.98 -0.33
C VAL A 56 32.84 -9.92 -1.29
N GLY A 57 32.59 -9.81 -2.60
CA GLY A 57 33.30 -10.60 -3.60
C GLY A 57 34.81 -10.34 -3.64
N ILE A 58 35.25 -9.12 -3.36
CA ILE A 58 36.67 -8.78 -3.20
C ILE A 58 37.22 -9.32 -1.88
N ALA A 59 36.45 -9.24 -0.78
CA ALA A 59 36.90 -9.66 0.54
C ALA A 59 37.02 -11.19 0.72
N ILE A 60 36.22 -11.96 -0.01
CA ILE A 60 36.22 -13.44 0.04
C ILE A 60 37.31 -14.05 -0.87
N ARG A 61 37.85 -13.26 -1.82
CA ARG A 61 38.87 -13.70 -2.77
C ARG A 61 40.27 -13.38 -2.27
#